data_AF-A0A933ND63-F1
#
_entry.id   AF-A0A933ND63-F1
#
_cell.length_a   1.000
_cell.length_b   1.000
_cell.length_c   1.000
_cell.angle_alpha   90.00
_cell.angle_beta   90.00
_cell.angle_gamma   90.00
#
_symmetry.space_group_name_H-M   'P 1'
#
loop_
_entity.id
_entity.type
_entity.pdbx_description
1 polymer ?
#
loop_
_entity_poly.entity_id
_entity_poly.type
_entity_poly.pdbx_seq_one_letter_code
_entity_poly.pdbx_strand_id
1 'polypeptide(L)'
;MISAEDVREVTRTLASVRRSLEPLVVQGTRAAGPDEISTIERFRDELSRFEAHHLAAQLTTLAGRLRENSADAASGLYRAQASLRLFERVLTTEYVQTLLPPDESANASPAPSAPNSPRTGVKEEDRRLLGVLRELCGAIEDLTASGLSAASKITRSKIQVSANEAAKHKLQRLSPALRYVAEEVDRFVGESTDFSPTRLFFFLGRSWLLTKGMERAVLDDDAERLSELRWQRSTQPTPVRELTAVTLGVHKRVVSGVSAAFDFKLRVMSADVPNLEGASLSWAFVHPYDRSVSANFSADALLHVSQPQGFRPRDLLADKTIAFSEVMVTKDARAGRVHLGPKSKVTSGTTHRGFASSPSWDLGRTRSRLAAYSPGPLDLEIELEEEVVLDEWEIGAATAGLRPDQVGYPVRFRGLEALAIASTESEGQALRASLENLRKKKHRPPLFALAHFEDGQIILRPLSLLEDDGAEHLMISDDKINLAELTRAVMRRA
;
A
#
# COMPACT_ATOMS: atom_id res chain seq x y z
N MET A 1 22.80 20.54 3.66
CA MET A 1 22.28 19.21 3.33
C MET A 1 21.93 18.57 4.65
N ILE A 2 20.68 18.19 4.87
CA ILE A 2 20.26 17.54 6.12
C ILE A 2 21.00 16.19 6.23
N SER A 3 21.52 15.84 7.40
CA SER A 3 22.25 14.58 7.54
C SER A 3 21.28 13.39 7.58
N ALA A 4 21.78 12.20 7.25
CA ALA A 4 21.01 10.95 7.37
C ALA A 4 20.50 10.71 8.81
N GLU A 5 21.28 11.16 9.80
CA GLU A 5 20.93 11.04 11.21
C GLU A 5 19.79 11.98 11.59
N ASP A 6 19.86 13.25 11.16
CA ASP A 6 18.79 14.23 11.39
C ASP A 6 17.48 13.78 10.76
N VAL A 7 17.50 13.28 9.51
CA VAL A 7 16.28 12.76 8.85
C VAL A 7 15.68 11.62 9.64
N ARG A 8 16.51 10.66 10.10
CA ARG A 8 16.04 9.53 10.92
C ARG A 8 15.54 9.95 12.29
N GLU A 9 16.09 11.00 12.89
CA GLU A 9 15.57 11.56 14.14
C GLU A 9 14.19 12.16 13.91
N VAL A 10 14.06 13.03 12.91
CA VAL A 10 12.79 13.68 12.56
C VAL A 10 11.72 12.64 12.22
N THR A 11 12.02 11.63 11.38
CA THR A 11 11.02 10.61 11.01
C THR A 11 10.61 9.73 12.20
N ARG A 12 11.53 9.40 13.12
CA ARG A 12 11.21 8.71 14.38
C ARG A 12 10.31 9.56 15.28
N THR A 13 10.56 10.86 15.39
CA THR A 13 9.70 11.78 16.14
C THR A 13 8.32 11.83 15.50
N LEU A 14 8.21 12.01 14.18
CA LEU A 14 6.93 12.00 13.46
C LEU A 14 6.15 10.70 13.68
N ALA A 15 6.81 9.54 13.60
CA ALA A 15 6.19 8.25 13.88
C ALA A 15 5.69 8.17 15.34
N SER A 16 6.44 8.73 16.29
CA SER A 16 6.05 8.78 17.71
C SER A 16 4.88 9.72 17.96
N VAL A 17 4.83 10.88 17.30
CA VAL A 17 3.67 11.77 17.35
C VAL A 17 2.44 11.03 16.81
N ARG A 18 2.52 10.42 15.63
CA ARG A 18 1.40 9.67 15.03
C ARG A 18 0.87 8.60 15.99
N ARG A 19 1.76 7.80 16.59
CA ARG A 19 1.39 6.78 17.58
C ARG A 19 0.72 7.36 18.82
N SER A 20 1.18 8.51 19.32
CA SER A 20 0.54 9.17 20.48
C SER A 20 -0.85 9.73 20.20
N LEU A 21 -1.19 9.93 18.92
CA LEU A 21 -2.51 10.41 18.51
C LEU A 21 -3.53 9.26 18.32
N GLU A 22 -3.06 8.03 18.15
CA GLU A 22 -3.91 6.85 17.97
C GLU A 22 -4.89 6.59 19.14
N PRO A 23 -4.50 6.73 20.42
CA PRO A 23 -5.44 6.56 21.53
C PRO A 23 -6.64 7.50 21.44
N LEU A 24 -6.49 8.70 20.88
CA LEU A 24 -7.58 9.69 20.79
C LEU A 24 -8.75 9.21 19.92
N VAL A 25 -8.53 8.33 18.94
CA VAL A 25 -9.65 7.75 18.18
C VAL A 25 -10.31 6.58 18.91
N VAL A 26 -9.57 5.90 19.81
CA VAL A 26 -10.10 4.76 20.58
C VAL A 26 -10.88 5.26 21.80
N GLN A 27 -10.31 6.17 22.57
CA GLN A 27 -10.95 6.71 23.77
C GLN A 27 -11.93 7.84 23.47
N GLY A 28 -11.71 8.54 22.36
CA GLY A 28 -12.49 9.70 21.94
C GLY A 28 -11.81 11.01 22.31
N THR A 29 -11.86 12.00 21.43
CA THR A 29 -11.22 13.30 21.70
C THR A 29 -11.84 14.04 22.88
N ARG A 30 -13.11 13.76 23.21
CA ARG A 30 -13.78 14.33 24.40
C ARG A 30 -13.33 13.70 25.72
N ALA A 31 -12.71 12.52 25.66
CA ALA A 31 -12.20 11.80 26.82
C ALA A 31 -10.69 12.04 27.03
N ALA A 32 -10.04 12.85 26.18
CA ALA A 32 -8.62 13.14 26.31
C ALA A 32 -8.32 13.88 27.63
N GLY A 33 -7.41 13.34 28.42
CA GLY A 33 -7.02 13.88 29.71
C GLY A 33 -5.80 14.80 29.64
N PRO A 34 -5.36 15.31 30.82
CA PRO A 34 -4.16 16.14 30.94
C PRO A 34 -2.88 15.45 30.43
N ASP A 35 -2.79 14.12 30.53
CA ASP A 35 -1.62 13.35 30.15
C ASP A 35 -1.44 13.30 28.62
N GLU A 36 -2.53 13.09 27.86
CA GLU A 36 -2.49 13.16 26.40
C GLU A 36 -2.18 14.56 25.92
N ILE A 37 -2.79 15.58 26.52
CA ILE A 37 -2.53 16.99 26.18
C ILE A 37 -1.06 17.32 26.42
N SER A 38 -0.52 16.97 27.59
CA SER A 38 0.90 17.19 27.93
C SER A 38 1.83 16.46 26.96
N THR A 39 1.47 15.25 26.54
CA THR A 39 2.23 14.49 25.54
C THR A 39 2.25 15.20 24.18
N ILE A 40 1.12 15.74 23.73
CA ILE A 40 1.02 16.51 22.47
C ILE A 40 1.85 17.80 22.57
N GLU A 41 1.81 18.51 23.69
CA GLU A 41 2.58 19.74 23.91
C GLU A 41 4.09 19.48 23.93
N ARG A 42 4.53 18.36 24.52
CA ARG A 42 5.92 17.94 24.43
C ARG A 42 6.37 17.71 22.99
N PHE A 43 5.55 17.04 22.18
CA PHE A 43 5.85 16.82 20.76
C PHE A 43 5.81 18.11 19.93
N ARG A 44 4.93 19.07 20.27
CA ARG A 44 4.96 20.42 19.69
C ARG A 44 6.32 21.08 19.94
N ASP A 45 6.83 21.02 21.17
CA ASP A 45 8.10 21.64 21.53
C ASP A 45 9.26 20.96 20.82
N GLU A 46 9.23 19.63 20.70
CA GLU A 46 10.21 18.86 19.94
C GLU A 46 10.19 19.21 18.45
N LEU A 47 9.03 19.23 17.81
CA LEU A 47 8.89 19.63 16.40
C LEU A 47 9.29 21.10 16.16
N SER A 48 9.12 21.97 17.14
CA SER A 48 9.60 23.36 17.06
C SER A 48 11.12 23.45 17.05
N ARG A 49 11.82 22.54 17.74
CA ARG A 49 13.30 22.44 17.71
C ARG A 49 13.82 21.98 16.35
N PHE A 50 13.05 21.16 15.64
CA PHE A 50 13.33 20.77 14.25
C PHE A 50 12.87 21.81 13.22
N GLU A 51 12.48 23.02 13.66
CA GLU A 51 11.95 24.10 12.80
C GLU A 51 10.69 23.71 12.00
N ALA A 52 10.00 22.64 12.40
CA ALA A 52 8.75 22.18 11.79
C ALA A 52 7.53 22.97 12.32
N HIS A 53 7.60 24.30 12.20
CA HIS A 53 6.66 25.24 12.83
C HIS A 53 5.19 25.01 12.43
N HIS A 54 4.92 24.61 11.19
CA HIS A 54 3.55 24.27 10.76
C HIS A 54 2.99 23.10 11.55
N LEU A 55 3.77 22.03 11.74
CA LEU A 55 3.35 20.85 12.50
C LEU A 55 3.17 21.20 13.98
N ALA A 56 4.10 21.97 14.55
CA ALA A 56 3.97 22.47 15.91
C ALA A 56 2.68 23.30 16.08
N ALA A 57 2.35 24.19 15.13
CA ALA A 57 1.11 24.96 15.16
C ALA A 57 -0.15 24.08 15.07
N GLN A 58 -0.13 23.00 14.28
CA GLN A 58 -1.23 22.02 14.25
C GLN A 58 -1.42 21.34 15.60
N LEU A 59 -0.32 20.93 16.26
CA LEU A 59 -0.37 20.30 17.59
C LEU A 59 -0.83 21.29 18.67
N THR A 60 -0.39 22.56 18.62
CA THR A 60 -0.89 23.63 19.50
C THR A 60 -2.41 23.79 19.37
N THR A 61 -2.89 23.84 18.12
CA THR A 61 -4.32 23.99 17.83
C THR A 61 -5.11 22.79 18.35
N LEU A 62 -4.60 21.58 18.16
CA LEU A 62 -5.21 20.35 18.68
C LEU A 62 -5.26 20.35 20.21
N ALA A 63 -4.14 20.64 20.88
CA ALA A 63 -4.08 20.68 22.34
C ALA A 63 -5.06 21.72 22.94
N GLY A 64 -5.17 22.90 22.33
CA GLY A 64 -6.16 23.91 22.71
C GLY A 64 -7.59 23.39 22.60
N ARG A 65 -7.95 22.78 21.47
CA ARG A 65 -9.28 22.20 21.23
C ARG A 65 -9.62 21.07 22.19
N LEU A 66 -8.65 20.21 22.54
CA LEU A 66 -8.83 19.14 23.52
C LEU A 66 -9.09 19.72 24.91
N ARG A 67 -8.30 20.71 25.34
CA ARG A 67 -8.46 21.39 26.63
C ARG A 67 -9.83 22.07 26.79
N GLU A 68 -10.32 22.66 25.72
CA GLU A 68 -11.64 23.32 25.67
C GLU A 68 -12.80 22.33 25.46
N ASN A 69 -12.53 21.03 25.32
CA ASN A 69 -13.51 20.02 24.93
C ASN A 69 -14.34 20.43 23.69
N SER A 70 -13.65 21.03 22.71
CA SER A 70 -14.28 21.59 21.51
C SER A 70 -14.84 20.49 20.61
N ALA A 71 -16.00 20.74 20.00
CA ALA A 71 -16.55 19.88 18.95
C ALA A 71 -15.60 19.74 17.74
N ASP A 72 -14.70 20.71 17.54
CA ASP A 72 -13.72 20.70 16.45
C ASP A 72 -12.44 19.91 16.77
N ALA A 73 -12.34 19.26 17.94
CA ALA A 73 -11.16 18.48 18.30
C ALA A 73 -10.92 17.31 17.33
N ALA A 74 -11.97 16.60 16.91
CA ALA A 74 -11.89 15.52 15.94
C ALA A 74 -11.36 16.00 14.57
N SER A 75 -11.86 17.13 14.07
CA SER A 75 -11.37 17.71 12.81
C SER A 75 -9.92 18.20 12.95
N GLY A 76 -9.55 18.73 14.11
CA GLY A 76 -8.18 19.14 14.44
C GLY A 76 -7.20 17.97 14.43
N LEU A 77 -7.63 16.81 14.98
CA LEU A 77 -6.86 15.57 14.99
C LEU A 77 -6.51 15.11 13.57
N TYR A 78 -7.48 15.10 12.66
CA TYR A 78 -7.25 14.68 11.28
C TYR A 78 -6.41 15.68 10.46
N ARG A 79 -6.53 16.99 10.73
CA ARG A 79 -5.64 17.99 10.13
C ARG A 79 -4.19 17.81 10.58
N ALA A 80 -3.97 17.55 11.87
CA ALA A 80 -2.65 17.24 12.40
C ALA A 80 -2.09 15.96 11.77
N GLN A 81 -2.87 14.88 11.72
CA GLN A 81 -2.48 13.62 11.08
C GLN A 81 -2.11 13.80 9.60
N ALA A 82 -2.93 14.52 8.84
CA ALA A 82 -2.69 14.78 7.42
C ALA A 82 -1.41 15.59 7.20
N SER A 83 -1.17 16.61 8.04
CA SER A 83 0.04 17.43 7.98
C SER A 83 1.30 16.61 8.31
N LEU A 84 1.24 15.76 9.34
CA LEU A 84 2.34 14.86 9.70
C LEU A 84 2.69 13.89 8.58
N ARG A 85 1.68 13.30 7.92
CA ARG A 85 1.87 12.38 6.79
C ARG A 85 2.45 13.08 5.58
N LEU A 86 1.91 14.25 5.24
CA LEU A 86 2.41 15.03 4.10
C LEU A 86 3.86 15.47 4.32
N PHE A 87 4.18 15.97 5.52
CA PHE A 87 5.54 16.39 5.85
C PHE A 87 6.54 15.25 5.81
N GLU A 88 6.20 14.07 6.39
CA GLU A 88 7.05 12.88 6.27
C GLU A 88 7.28 12.53 4.79
N ARG A 89 6.23 12.56 3.97
CA ARG A 89 6.35 12.20 2.55
C ARG A 89 7.26 13.15 1.79
N VAL A 90 7.13 14.46 2.01
CA VAL A 90 8.00 15.48 1.41
C VAL A 90 9.43 15.26 1.87
N LEU A 91 9.66 15.16 3.19
CA LEU A 91 10.99 14.94 3.75
C LEU A 91 11.67 13.69 3.16
N THR A 92 10.96 12.57 3.13
CA THR A 92 11.48 11.30 2.61
C THR A 92 11.81 11.38 1.12
N THR A 93 10.91 11.95 0.31
CA THR A 93 11.12 12.00 -1.14
C THR A 93 12.24 12.98 -1.53
N GLU A 94 12.31 14.15 -0.88
CA GLU A 94 13.40 15.10 -1.08
C GLU A 94 14.74 14.53 -0.62
N TYR A 95 14.79 13.92 0.57
CA TYR A 95 16.03 13.34 1.09
C TYR A 95 16.53 12.20 0.20
N VAL A 96 15.68 11.23 -0.17
CA VAL A 96 16.10 10.12 -1.04
C VAL A 96 16.53 10.63 -2.40
N GLN A 97 15.88 11.66 -2.96
CA GLN A 97 16.32 12.29 -4.21
C GLN A 97 17.77 12.80 -4.14
N THR A 98 18.23 13.27 -2.97
CA THR A 98 19.63 13.69 -2.78
C THR A 98 20.64 12.54 -2.78
N LEU A 99 20.20 11.32 -2.45
CA LEU A 99 21.04 10.12 -2.44
C LEU A 99 21.26 9.57 -3.85
N LEU A 100 20.29 9.77 -4.75
CA LEU A 100 20.32 9.18 -6.08
C LEU A 100 21.23 9.97 -7.04
N PRO A 101 21.96 9.31 -7.95
CA PRO A 101 22.73 10.00 -8.99
C PRO A 101 21.81 10.76 -9.96
N PRO A 102 22.31 11.82 -10.63
CA PRO A 102 21.58 12.51 -11.68
C PRO A 102 21.30 11.58 -12.86
N ASP A 103 20.24 11.87 -13.60
CA ASP A 103 19.89 11.13 -14.82
C ASP A 103 20.81 11.55 -15.98
N GLU A 104 21.80 10.73 -16.29
CA GLU A 104 22.73 10.97 -17.41
C GLU A 104 22.02 10.88 -18.79
N SER A 105 20.83 10.28 -18.84
CA SER A 105 20.04 10.13 -20.06
C SER A 105 19.07 11.30 -20.31
N ALA A 106 18.99 12.27 -19.39
CA ALA A 106 18.03 13.38 -19.40
C ALA A 106 18.32 14.49 -20.44
N ASN A 107 18.96 14.17 -21.56
CA ASN A 107 18.92 15.00 -22.77
C ASN A 107 17.61 14.84 -23.59
N ALA A 108 16.69 13.99 -23.13
CA ALA A 108 15.35 13.92 -23.70
C ALA A 108 14.44 14.95 -23.01
N SER A 109 13.89 15.89 -23.81
CA SER A 109 12.90 16.86 -23.36
C SER A 109 11.76 16.17 -22.59
N PRO A 110 11.21 16.80 -21.53
CA PRO A 110 10.08 16.24 -20.80
C PRO A 110 8.95 15.92 -21.77
N ALA A 111 8.36 14.73 -21.64
CA ALA A 111 7.20 14.34 -22.42
C ALA A 111 6.11 15.43 -22.27
N PRO A 112 5.48 15.86 -23.38
CA PRO A 112 4.47 16.89 -23.32
C PRO A 112 3.36 16.47 -22.36
N SER A 113 2.98 17.38 -21.48
CA SER A 113 1.80 17.26 -20.63
C SER A 113 0.62 16.87 -21.52
N ALA A 114 -0.13 15.84 -21.13
CA ALA A 114 -1.33 15.44 -21.87
C ALA A 114 -2.21 16.68 -22.13
N PRO A 115 -2.82 16.81 -23.32
CA PRO A 115 -3.65 17.97 -23.64
C PRO A 115 -4.72 18.13 -22.56
N ASN A 116 -4.79 19.33 -21.98
CA ASN A 116 -5.84 19.70 -21.04
C ASN A 116 -7.18 19.34 -21.67
N SER A 117 -7.83 18.32 -21.13
CA SER A 117 -9.20 17.99 -21.51
C SER A 117 -10.07 19.23 -21.23
N PRO A 118 -11.11 19.48 -22.03
CA PRO A 118 -11.98 20.63 -21.82
C PRO A 118 -12.46 20.63 -20.36
N ARG A 119 -12.23 21.73 -19.65
CA ARG A 119 -12.68 21.94 -18.27
C ARG A 119 -14.21 21.94 -18.25
N THR A 120 -14.80 20.77 -18.07
CA THR A 120 -16.22 20.64 -17.75
C THR A 120 -16.37 20.96 -16.26
N GLY A 121 -17.22 21.93 -15.91
CA GLY A 121 -17.53 22.22 -14.51
C GLY A 121 -18.17 21.03 -13.80
N VAL A 122 -18.32 21.13 -12.48
CA VAL A 122 -18.93 20.08 -11.65
C VAL A 122 -20.39 19.92 -12.06
N LYS A 123 -20.84 18.68 -12.29
CA LYS A 123 -22.20 18.43 -12.77
C LYS A 123 -23.21 18.64 -11.65
N GLU A 124 -24.47 18.90 -12.02
CA GLU A 124 -25.54 19.06 -11.02
C GLU A 124 -25.76 17.80 -10.16
N GLU A 125 -25.53 16.62 -10.74
CA GLU A 125 -25.52 15.34 -9.99
C GLU A 125 -24.44 15.31 -8.90
N ASP A 126 -23.29 15.92 -9.16
CA ASP A 126 -22.17 15.98 -8.21
C ASP A 126 -22.44 16.96 -7.07
N ARG A 127 -23.16 18.06 -7.35
CA ARG A 127 -23.58 19.03 -6.32
C ARG A 127 -24.52 18.42 -5.29
N ARG A 128 -25.34 17.45 -5.70
CA ARG A 128 -26.21 16.68 -4.78
C ARG A 128 -25.44 15.85 -3.76
N LEU A 129 -24.14 15.60 -3.98
CA LEU A 129 -23.30 14.90 -3.02
C LEU A 129 -22.93 15.73 -1.80
N LEU A 130 -23.05 17.06 -1.83
CA LEU A 130 -22.63 17.91 -0.70
C LEU A 130 -23.31 17.49 0.62
N GLY A 131 -24.61 17.18 0.57
CA GLY A 131 -25.34 16.69 1.74
C GLY A 131 -24.77 15.38 2.26
N VAL A 132 -24.57 14.41 1.36
CA VAL A 132 -24.00 13.09 1.68
C VAL A 132 -22.59 13.22 2.25
N LEU A 133 -21.73 14.03 1.64
CA LEU A 133 -20.34 14.23 2.08
C LEU A 133 -20.26 14.86 3.47
N ARG A 134 -21.14 15.84 3.77
CA ARG A 134 -21.23 16.48 5.10
C ARG A 134 -21.73 15.53 6.16
N GLU A 135 -22.78 14.76 5.87
CA GLU A 135 -23.31 13.75 6.78
C GLU A 135 -22.26 12.67 7.09
N LEU A 136 -21.59 12.16 6.06
CA LEU A 136 -20.51 11.19 6.21
C LEU A 136 -19.34 11.75 7.03
N CYS A 137 -18.96 13.01 6.79
CA CYS A 137 -17.91 13.69 7.55
C CYS A 137 -18.30 13.85 9.02
N GLY A 138 -19.52 14.31 9.29
CA GLY A 138 -20.05 14.45 10.65
C GLY A 138 -20.07 13.13 11.39
N ALA A 139 -20.49 12.04 10.74
CA ALA A 139 -20.47 10.71 11.35
C ALA A 139 -19.06 10.23 11.74
N ILE A 140 -18.04 10.58 10.93
CA ILE A 140 -16.63 10.29 11.24
C ILE A 140 -16.17 11.13 12.44
N GLU A 141 -16.46 12.43 12.44
CA GLU A 141 -16.09 13.35 13.52
C GLU A 141 -16.78 12.99 14.84
N ASP A 142 -18.06 12.60 14.80
CA ASP A 142 -18.83 12.16 15.98
C ASP A 142 -18.27 10.88 16.58
N LEU A 143 -17.97 9.87 15.75
CA LEU A 143 -17.35 8.62 16.21
C LEU A 143 -15.99 8.88 16.87
N THR A 144 -15.22 9.81 16.31
CA THR A 144 -13.91 10.20 16.83
C THR A 144 -14.01 11.00 18.10
N ALA A 145 -15.04 11.85 18.22
CA ALA A 145 -15.29 12.62 19.42
C ALA A 145 -15.73 11.72 20.58
N SER A 146 -16.58 10.73 20.31
CA SER A 146 -17.07 9.78 21.32
C SER A 146 -16.09 8.66 21.65
N GLY A 147 -15.23 8.30 20.71
CA GLY A 147 -14.39 7.11 20.81
C GLY A 147 -15.16 5.80 20.61
N LEU A 148 -14.44 4.70 20.71
CA LEU A 148 -14.96 3.33 20.62
C LEU A 148 -15.49 2.76 21.93
N SER A 149 -15.23 3.41 23.06
CA SER A 149 -15.79 2.99 24.37
C SER A 149 -17.32 2.97 24.37
N ALA A 150 -17.97 3.82 23.56
CA ALA A 150 -19.40 3.84 23.30
C ALA A 150 -19.82 3.08 22.03
N ALA A 151 -18.87 2.45 21.31
CA ALA A 151 -19.17 1.73 20.09
C ALA A 151 -19.95 0.45 20.39
N SER A 152 -20.97 0.21 19.56
CA SER A 152 -21.80 -0.98 19.64
C SER A 152 -22.02 -1.56 18.25
N LYS A 153 -22.76 -2.68 18.18
CA LYS A 153 -23.27 -3.21 16.91
C LYS A 153 -24.05 -2.15 16.11
N ILE A 154 -24.69 -1.19 16.78
CA ILE A 154 -25.39 -0.07 16.14
C ILE A 154 -24.38 0.88 15.45
N THR A 155 -23.28 1.22 16.11
CA THR A 155 -22.20 2.05 15.55
C THR A 155 -21.66 1.43 14.27
N ARG A 156 -21.36 0.12 14.30
CA ARG A 156 -20.94 -0.62 13.10
C ARG A 156 -21.99 -0.54 11.99
N SER A 157 -23.26 -0.81 12.28
CA SER A 157 -24.34 -0.77 11.29
C SER A 157 -24.46 0.62 10.63
N LYS A 158 -24.31 1.70 11.40
CA LYS A 158 -24.31 3.07 10.86
C LYS A 158 -23.17 3.28 9.85
N ILE A 159 -21.95 2.87 10.20
CA ILE A 159 -20.77 3.01 9.31
C ILE A 159 -20.96 2.14 8.05
N GLN A 160 -21.55 0.96 8.17
CA GLN A 160 -21.85 0.11 7.01
C GLN A 160 -22.88 0.73 6.07
N VAL A 161 -23.92 1.38 6.61
CA VAL A 161 -24.90 2.15 5.83
C VAL A 161 -24.19 3.29 5.10
N SER A 162 -23.35 4.05 5.78
CA SER A 162 -22.50 5.10 5.21
C SER A 162 -21.61 4.59 4.06
N ALA A 163 -20.97 3.44 4.24
CA ALA A 163 -20.15 2.81 3.21
C ALA A 163 -20.98 2.40 1.98
N ASN A 164 -22.17 1.85 2.19
CA ASN A 164 -23.07 1.47 1.12
C ASN A 164 -23.60 2.69 0.37
N GLU A 165 -23.89 3.79 1.06
CA GLU A 165 -24.30 5.05 0.44
C GLU A 165 -23.17 5.64 -0.42
N ALA A 166 -21.94 5.68 0.10
CA ALA A 166 -20.77 6.08 -0.68
C ALA A 166 -20.59 5.22 -1.94
N ALA A 167 -20.86 3.91 -1.86
CA ALA A 167 -20.80 3.00 -3.01
C ALA A 167 -21.86 3.32 -4.07
N LYS A 168 -23.10 3.64 -3.68
CA LYS A 168 -24.17 4.04 -4.62
C LYS A 168 -23.77 5.27 -5.44
N HIS A 169 -23.07 6.22 -4.81
CA HIS A 169 -22.55 7.43 -5.45
C HIS A 169 -21.20 7.24 -6.16
N LYS A 170 -20.76 5.99 -6.35
CA LYS A 170 -19.49 5.65 -7.02
C LYS A 170 -18.26 6.31 -6.38
N LEU A 171 -18.28 6.52 -5.06
CA LEU A 171 -17.15 7.06 -4.31
C LEU A 171 -16.15 5.93 -4.01
N GLN A 172 -15.42 5.49 -5.03
CA GLN A 172 -14.66 4.23 -5.02
C GLN A 172 -13.50 4.20 -4.01
N ARG A 173 -12.99 5.36 -3.56
CA ARG A 173 -11.98 5.43 -2.49
C ARG A 173 -12.60 5.45 -1.10
N LEU A 174 -13.75 6.13 -0.96
CA LEU A 174 -14.39 6.35 0.34
C LEU A 174 -15.12 5.11 0.84
N SER A 175 -15.86 4.42 -0.04
CA SER A 175 -16.61 3.21 0.35
C SER A 175 -15.70 2.13 0.96
N PRO A 176 -14.58 1.71 0.32
CA PRO A 176 -13.67 0.73 0.92
C PRO A 176 -13.04 1.22 2.23
N ALA A 177 -12.66 2.50 2.33
CA ALA A 177 -12.11 3.05 3.57
C ALA A 177 -13.10 2.93 4.73
N LEU A 178 -14.38 3.29 4.51
CA LEU A 178 -15.43 3.14 5.51
C LEU A 178 -15.73 1.67 5.86
N ARG A 179 -15.60 0.73 4.92
CA ARG A 179 -15.71 -0.71 5.22
C ARG A 179 -14.61 -1.17 6.17
N TYR A 180 -13.36 -0.74 5.95
CA TYR A 180 -12.27 -1.03 6.87
C TYR A 180 -12.50 -0.42 8.26
N VAL A 181 -13.06 0.78 8.35
CA VAL A 181 -13.48 1.34 9.65
C VAL A 181 -14.53 0.44 10.32
N ALA A 182 -15.56 0.02 9.59
CA ALA A 182 -16.59 -0.86 10.14
C ALA A 182 -16.02 -2.21 10.62
N GLU A 183 -15.04 -2.76 9.92
CA GLU A 183 -14.34 -3.98 10.34
C GLU A 183 -13.49 -3.78 11.61
N GLU A 184 -12.74 -2.68 11.72
CA GLU A 184 -11.97 -2.40 12.95
C GLU A 184 -12.90 -2.15 14.15
N VAL A 185 -14.03 -1.49 13.95
CA VAL A 185 -15.05 -1.33 14.99
C VAL A 185 -15.61 -2.68 15.43
N ASP A 186 -15.86 -3.59 14.48
CA ASP A 186 -16.31 -4.96 14.80
C ASP A 186 -15.24 -5.74 15.57
N ARG A 187 -13.97 -5.63 15.17
CA ARG A 187 -12.82 -6.21 15.89
C ARG A 187 -12.73 -5.69 17.32
N PHE A 188 -12.91 -4.39 17.53
CA PHE A 188 -12.89 -3.78 18.86
C PHE A 188 -14.06 -4.28 19.73
N VAL A 189 -15.28 -4.20 19.23
CA VAL A 189 -16.50 -4.64 19.95
C VAL A 189 -16.47 -6.14 20.26
N GLY A 190 -15.83 -6.93 19.39
CA GLY A 190 -15.61 -8.36 19.59
C GLY A 190 -14.36 -8.72 20.39
N GLU A 191 -13.67 -7.76 21.00
CA GLU A 191 -12.44 -7.95 21.79
C GLU A 191 -11.37 -8.76 21.04
N SER A 192 -11.28 -8.56 19.73
CA SER A 192 -10.34 -9.28 18.88
C SER A 192 -8.91 -8.85 19.17
N THR A 193 -8.01 -9.83 19.34
CA THR A 193 -6.55 -9.62 19.37
C THR A 193 -6.02 -8.96 18.10
N ASP A 194 -6.78 -9.03 17.00
CA ASP A 194 -6.39 -8.46 15.72
C ASP A 194 -6.75 -6.98 15.62
N PHE A 195 -7.49 -6.39 16.57
CA PHE A 195 -7.82 -4.96 16.54
C PHE A 195 -6.57 -4.09 16.46
N SER A 196 -6.57 -3.06 15.60
CA SER A 196 -5.45 -2.14 15.47
C SER A 196 -5.91 -0.68 15.54
N PRO A 197 -5.49 0.07 16.58
CA PRO A 197 -5.78 1.50 16.66
C PRO A 197 -5.13 2.28 15.52
N THR A 198 -3.94 1.85 15.07
CA THR A 198 -3.25 2.42 13.91
C THR A 198 -4.07 2.29 12.62
N ARG A 199 -4.63 1.11 12.32
CA ARG A 199 -5.46 0.91 11.12
C ARG A 199 -6.74 1.72 11.20
N LEU A 200 -7.41 1.71 12.35
CA LEU A 200 -8.61 2.53 12.57
C LEU A 200 -8.31 4.01 12.33
N PHE A 201 -7.25 4.54 12.95
CA PHE A 201 -6.84 5.95 12.81
C PHE A 201 -6.52 6.31 11.37
N PHE A 202 -5.83 5.42 10.65
CA PHE A 202 -5.53 5.60 9.22
C PHE A 202 -6.79 5.66 8.36
N PHE A 203 -7.71 4.71 8.50
CA PHE A 203 -8.90 4.64 7.66
C PHE A 203 -9.94 5.72 7.99
N LEU A 204 -10.07 6.12 9.25
CA LEU A 204 -10.90 7.27 9.62
C LEU A 204 -10.33 8.57 9.04
N GLY A 205 -9.03 8.82 9.22
CA GLY A 205 -8.38 10.01 8.68
C GLY A 205 -8.46 10.09 7.15
N ARG A 206 -8.25 8.95 6.47
CA ARG A 206 -8.44 8.86 5.01
C ARG A 206 -9.89 9.15 4.61
N SER A 207 -10.86 8.60 5.32
CA SER A 207 -12.29 8.85 5.05
C SER A 207 -12.64 10.32 5.23
N TRP A 208 -12.13 10.96 6.29
CA TRP A 208 -12.31 12.38 6.57
C TRP A 208 -11.67 13.28 5.49
N LEU A 209 -10.44 12.97 5.07
CA LEU A 209 -9.75 13.71 4.00
C LEU A 209 -10.48 13.58 2.66
N LEU A 210 -11.00 12.39 2.35
CA LEU A 210 -11.77 12.16 1.12
C LEU A 210 -13.08 12.94 1.15
N THR A 211 -13.84 12.93 2.25
CA THR A 211 -15.10 13.69 2.35
C THR A 211 -14.85 15.19 2.24
N LYS A 212 -13.91 15.74 3.01
CA LYS A 212 -13.56 17.17 2.96
C LYS A 212 -12.98 17.59 1.62
N GLY A 213 -12.10 16.78 1.03
CA GLY A 213 -11.51 17.06 -0.28
C GLY A 213 -12.56 17.10 -1.38
N MET A 214 -13.48 16.14 -1.40
CA MET A 214 -14.57 16.11 -2.38
C MET A 214 -15.57 17.24 -2.16
N GLU A 215 -15.91 17.55 -0.89
CA GLU A 215 -16.76 18.69 -0.56
C GLU A 215 -16.15 19.98 -1.11
N ARG A 216 -14.85 20.19 -0.86
CA ARG A 216 -14.13 21.37 -1.35
C ARG A 216 -14.09 21.43 -2.87
N ALA A 217 -13.79 20.33 -3.54
CA ALA A 217 -13.78 20.27 -5.00
C ALA A 217 -15.14 20.62 -5.61
N VAL A 218 -16.24 20.16 -5.01
CA VAL A 218 -17.60 20.53 -5.46
C VAL A 218 -17.90 22.01 -5.22
N LEU A 219 -17.51 22.56 -4.07
CA LEU A 219 -17.72 23.97 -3.73
C LEU A 219 -16.90 24.92 -4.63
N ASP A 220 -15.70 24.52 -5.00
CA ASP A 220 -14.77 25.29 -5.84
C ASP A 220 -15.03 25.06 -7.36
N ASP A 221 -16.05 24.28 -7.72
CA ASP A 221 -16.37 23.88 -9.11
C ASP A 221 -15.19 23.17 -9.83
N ASP A 222 -14.36 22.44 -9.09
CA ASP A 222 -13.17 21.73 -9.57
C ASP A 222 -13.50 20.26 -9.91
N ALA A 223 -14.00 20.03 -11.12
CA ALA A 223 -14.36 18.69 -11.59
C ALA A 223 -13.16 17.76 -11.76
N GLU A 224 -11.98 18.30 -12.07
CA GLU A 224 -10.77 17.51 -12.24
C GLU A 224 -10.36 16.92 -10.89
N ARG A 225 -10.27 17.76 -9.86
CA ARG A 225 -9.97 17.32 -8.50
C ARG A 225 -11.02 16.36 -7.96
N LEU A 226 -12.29 16.60 -8.25
CA LEU A 226 -13.36 15.68 -7.86
C LEU A 226 -13.20 14.30 -8.51
N SER A 227 -12.85 14.25 -9.80
CA SER A 227 -12.58 13.00 -10.54
C SER A 227 -11.37 12.24 -9.96
N GLU A 228 -10.28 12.94 -9.66
CA GLU A 228 -9.10 12.38 -8.98
C GLU A 228 -9.46 11.75 -7.62
N LEU A 229 -10.22 12.47 -6.80
CA LEU A 229 -10.63 12.00 -5.47
C LEU A 229 -11.61 10.83 -5.53
N ARG A 230 -12.35 10.65 -6.63
CA ARG A 230 -13.17 9.46 -6.86
C ARG A 230 -12.40 8.26 -7.38
N TRP A 231 -11.12 8.41 -7.73
CA TRP A 231 -10.34 7.40 -8.45
C TRP A 231 -10.90 7.07 -9.83
N GLN A 232 -11.50 8.07 -10.50
CA GLN A 232 -12.01 7.91 -11.87
C GLN A 232 -10.91 8.01 -12.94
N ARG A 233 -9.64 8.19 -12.55
CA ARG A 233 -8.47 7.97 -13.41
C ARG A 233 -8.24 6.46 -13.61
N SER A 234 -9.20 5.73 -14.16
CA SER A 234 -8.89 4.42 -14.74
C SER A 234 -8.65 4.60 -16.24
N THR A 235 -7.47 4.21 -16.70
CA THR A 235 -7.33 3.77 -18.08
C THR A 235 -8.37 2.68 -18.31
N GLN A 236 -9.25 2.88 -19.29
CA GLN A 236 -10.26 1.88 -19.61
C GLN A 236 -9.58 0.51 -19.82
N PRO A 237 -10.13 -0.57 -19.22
CA PRO A 237 -9.61 -1.91 -19.46
C PRO A 237 -9.52 -2.17 -20.97
N THR A 238 -8.34 -2.50 -21.45
CA THR A 238 -8.08 -2.82 -22.85
C THR A 238 -8.20 -4.33 -23.03
N PRO A 239 -9.08 -4.83 -23.92
CA PRO A 239 -9.13 -6.25 -24.23
C PRO A 239 -7.85 -6.69 -24.96
N VAL A 240 -7.31 -7.84 -24.58
CA VAL A 240 -6.09 -8.44 -25.14
C VAL A 240 -6.41 -9.89 -25.47
N ARG A 241 -6.32 -10.28 -26.74
CA ARG A 241 -6.71 -11.63 -27.18
C ARG A 241 -5.66 -12.64 -26.75
N GLU A 242 -4.37 -12.29 -26.89
CA GLU A 242 -3.23 -13.15 -26.60
C GLU A 242 -2.10 -12.34 -25.96
N LEU A 243 -1.63 -12.83 -24.81
CA LEU A 243 -0.55 -12.23 -24.02
C LEU A 243 0.34 -13.34 -23.50
N THR A 244 1.66 -13.24 -23.72
CA THR A 244 2.65 -14.15 -23.13
C THR A 244 3.50 -13.37 -22.14
N ALA A 245 3.66 -13.90 -20.93
CA ALA A 245 4.45 -13.28 -19.87
C ALA A 245 5.27 -14.29 -19.08
N VAL A 246 6.26 -13.82 -18.33
CA VAL A 246 7.00 -14.60 -17.32
C VAL A 246 6.76 -14.01 -15.94
N THR A 247 6.75 -14.84 -14.91
CA THR A 247 6.62 -14.36 -13.53
C THR A 247 8.01 -14.06 -12.98
N LEU A 248 8.27 -12.79 -12.69
CA LEU A 248 9.52 -12.37 -12.08
C LEU A 248 9.50 -12.58 -10.57
N GLY A 249 8.36 -12.39 -9.91
CA GLY A 249 8.26 -12.59 -8.47
C GLY A 249 6.82 -12.66 -7.98
N VAL A 250 6.63 -13.05 -6.73
CA VAL A 250 5.32 -13.13 -6.09
C VAL A 250 5.37 -12.48 -4.71
N HIS A 251 4.42 -11.57 -4.47
CA HIS A 251 4.21 -11.01 -3.14
C HIS A 251 3.08 -11.77 -2.43
N LYS A 252 3.33 -12.20 -1.18
CA LYS A 252 2.35 -12.91 -0.35
C LYS A 252 1.87 -12.02 0.79
N ARG A 253 0.55 -11.97 0.98
CA ARG A 253 -0.09 -11.35 2.15
C ARG A 253 -1.11 -12.30 2.76
N VAL A 254 -1.08 -12.44 4.07
CA VAL A 254 -1.94 -13.31 4.87
C VAL A 254 -2.61 -12.48 5.95
N VAL A 255 -3.93 -12.50 5.95
CA VAL A 255 -4.72 -11.97 7.06
C VAL A 255 -5.26 -13.18 7.81
N SER A 256 -4.70 -13.41 9.00
CA SER A 256 -4.99 -14.59 9.81
C SER A 256 -6.50 -14.80 9.96
N GLY A 257 -6.99 -15.94 9.48
CA GLY A 257 -8.39 -16.30 9.58
C GLY A 257 -9.36 -15.60 8.64
N VAL A 258 -8.87 -14.82 7.68
CA VAL A 258 -9.70 -14.05 6.75
C VAL A 258 -9.38 -14.41 5.31
N SER A 259 -8.13 -14.31 4.90
CA SER A 259 -7.73 -14.52 3.50
C SER A 259 -6.22 -14.62 3.32
N ALA A 260 -5.79 -15.27 2.23
CA ALA A 260 -4.47 -15.09 1.66
C ALA A 260 -4.59 -14.43 0.29
N ALA A 261 -3.67 -13.52 0.00
CA ALA A 261 -3.53 -12.82 -1.26
C ALA A 261 -2.12 -13.01 -1.81
N PHE A 262 -2.02 -13.32 -3.09
CA PHE A 262 -0.78 -13.46 -3.83
C PHE A 262 -0.83 -12.50 -5.02
N ASP A 263 0.16 -11.61 -5.16
CA ASP A 263 0.30 -10.71 -6.30
C ASP A 263 1.52 -11.12 -7.12
N PHE A 264 1.28 -11.67 -8.30
CA PHE A 264 2.30 -12.17 -9.21
C PHE A 264 2.77 -11.00 -10.09
N LYS A 265 4.06 -10.70 -10.07
CA LYS A 265 4.69 -9.69 -10.92
C LYS A 265 5.11 -10.34 -12.23
N LEU A 266 4.47 -9.91 -13.31
CA LEU A 266 4.59 -10.48 -14.64
C LEU A 266 5.36 -9.51 -15.54
N ARG A 267 6.28 -10.04 -16.33
CA ARG A 267 6.92 -9.31 -17.43
C ARG A 267 6.40 -9.82 -18.75
N VAL A 268 5.80 -8.93 -19.54
CA VAL A 268 5.24 -9.29 -20.84
C VAL A 268 6.37 -9.56 -21.84
N MET A 269 6.33 -10.72 -22.46
CA MET A 269 7.26 -11.15 -23.50
C MET A 269 6.71 -10.86 -24.89
N SER A 270 5.39 -11.01 -25.07
CA SER A 270 4.70 -10.66 -26.32
C SER A 270 3.21 -10.44 -26.05
N ALA A 271 2.58 -9.62 -26.88
CA ALA A 271 1.14 -9.37 -26.84
C ALA A 271 0.61 -9.02 -28.23
N ASP A 272 -0.68 -9.26 -28.48
CA ASP A 272 -1.34 -8.85 -29.71
C ASP A 272 -1.71 -7.36 -29.75
N VAL A 273 -1.56 -6.65 -28.62
CA VAL A 273 -1.79 -5.21 -28.50
C VAL A 273 -0.46 -4.45 -28.44
N PRO A 274 -0.29 -3.38 -29.24
CA PRO A 274 0.92 -2.55 -29.20
C PRO A 274 1.23 -1.98 -27.81
N ASN A 275 2.51 -1.76 -27.52
CA ASN A 275 3.01 -1.14 -26.27
C ASN A 275 2.81 -1.95 -24.97
N LEU A 276 2.50 -3.25 -25.09
CA LEU A 276 2.50 -4.17 -23.94
C LEU A 276 3.79 -4.99 -23.83
N GLU A 277 4.53 -5.20 -24.91
CA GLU A 277 5.81 -5.92 -24.83
C GLU A 277 6.80 -5.23 -23.87
N GLY A 278 7.43 -6.02 -22.99
CA GLY A 278 8.30 -5.54 -21.93
C GLY A 278 7.58 -4.85 -20.76
N ALA A 279 6.25 -4.69 -20.79
CA ALA A 279 5.52 -4.05 -19.71
C ALA A 279 5.53 -4.89 -18.42
N SER A 280 5.58 -4.20 -17.29
CA SER A 280 5.26 -4.78 -15.98
C SER A 280 3.74 -4.87 -15.83
N LEU A 281 3.25 -6.09 -15.60
CA LEU A 281 1.86 -6.35 -15.25
C LEU A 281 1.81 -7.12 -13.93
N SER A 282 0.66 -7.08 -13.25
CA SER A 282 0.41 -7.94 -12.10
C SER A 282 -0.89 -8.72 -12.25
N TRP A 283 -0.93 -9.90 -11.64
CA TRP A 283 -2.17 -10.65 -11.46
C TRP A 283 -2.31 -11.03 -9.98
N ALA A 284 -3.47 -10.77 -9.40
CA ALA A 284 -3.73 -11.01 -7.99
C ALA A 284 -4.67 -12.20 -7.80
N PHE A 285 -4.25 -13.16 -6.98
CA PHE A 285 -5.08 -14.25 -6.48
C PHE A 285 -5.43 -13.99 -5.02
N VAL A 286 -6.70 -13.81 -4.71
CA VAL A 286 -7.18 -13.64 -3.33
C VAL A 286 -8.12 -14.78 -3.01
N HIS A 287 -7.77 -15.56 -2.00
CA HIS A 287 -8.59 -16.66 -1.53
C HIS A 287 -9.00 -16.41 -0.07
N PRO A 288 -10.28 -16.15 0.21
CA PRO A 288 -10.74 -16.05 1.59
C PRO A 288 -10.65 -17.42 2.27
N TYR A 289 -10.50 -17.49 3.59
CA TYR A 289 -10.61 -18.73 4.36
C TYR A 289 -10.95 -18.43 5.81
N ASP A 290 -11.45 -19.42 6.55
CA ASP A 290 -11.82 -19.30 7.98
C ASP A 290 -10.66 -19.77 8.88
N ARG A 291 -10.55 -19.19 10.10
CA ARG A 291 -9.59 -19.61 11.14
C ARG A 291 -9.62 -21.11 11.44
N SER A 292 -10.81 -21.69 11.50
CA SER A 292 -11.03 -23.12 11.78
C SER A 292 -10.43 -24.04 10.71
N VAL A 293 -10.22 -23.49 9.52
CA VAL A 293 -9.73 -24.21 8.34
C VAL A 293 -8.24 -23.96 8.14
N SER A 294 -7.74 -22.74 8.41
CA SER A 294 -6.33 -22.36 8.23
C SER A 294 -5.35 -22.93 9.25
N ALA A 295 -5.84 -23.45 10.38
CA ALA A 295 -4.97 -24.14 11.34
C ALA A 295 -4.31 -25.41 10.76
N ASN A 296 -4.84 -25.94 9.65
CA ASN A 296 -4.46 -27.24 9.12
C ASN A 296 -3.65 -27.16 7.80
N PHE A 297 -3.35 -25.97 7.27
CA PHE A 297 -2.49 -25.86 6.09
C PHE A 297 -1.81 -24.49 5.99
N SER A 298 -0.64 -24.43 5.35
CA SER A 298 0.06 -23.18 5.06
C SER A 298 -0.69 -22.38 3.99
N ALA A 299 -0.63 -21.05 4.03
CA ALA A 299 -1.26 -20.21 3.02
C ALA A 299 -0.85 -20.59 1.58
N ASP A 300 0.40 -21.04 1.41
CA ASP A 300 0.99 -21.44 0.13
C ASP A 300 0.30 -22.68 -0.47
N ALA A 301 -0.36 -23.50 0.36
CA ALA A 301 -1.21 -24.59 -0.12
C ALA A 301 -2.33 -24.08 -1.06
N LEU A 302 -2.83 -22.86 -0.84
CA LEU A 302 -3.90 -22.27 -1.67
C LEU A 302 -3.47 -22.07 -3.13
N LEU A 303 -2.17 -22.01 -3.41
CA LEU A 303 -1.64 -21.95 -4.78
C LEU A 303 -1.94 -23.22 -5.59
N HIS A 304 -2.35 -24.31 -4.94
CA HIS A 304 -2.77 -25.55 -5.60
C HIS A 304 -4.26 -25.60 -5.96
N VAL A 305 -5.04 -24.59 -5.56
CA VAL A 305 -6.48 -24.54 -5.85
C VAL A 305 -6.69 -24.15 -7.32
N SER A 306 -7.31 -25.04 -8.09
CA SER A 306 -7.64 -24.80 -9.50
C SER A 306 -8.57 -23.61 -9.67
N GLN A 307 -8.27 -22.76 -10.64
CA GLN A 307 -9.09 -21.60 -11.01
C GLN A 307 -10.08 -21.96 -12.14
N PRO A 308 -11.19 -21.21 -12.27
CA PRO A 308 -12.15 -21.40 -13.37
C PRO A 308 -11.53 -21.35 -14.76
N GLN A 309 -10.40 -20.66 -14.91
CA GLN A 309 -9.64 -20.54 -16.16
C GLN A 309 -8.76 -21.77 -16.48
N GLY A 310 -8.85 -22.85 -15.69
CA GLY A 310 -8.24 -24.14 -16.00
C GLY A 310 -6.77 -24.31 -15.60
N PHE A 311 -6.26 -23.49 -14.67
CA PHE A 311 -4.88 -23.55 -14.19
C PHE A 311 -4.84 -23.50 -12.66
N ARG A 312 -3.69 -23.81 -12.06
CA ARG A 312 -3.43 -23.55 -10.64
C ARG A 312 -2.49 -22.35 -10.51
N PRO A 313 -2.69 -21.44 -9.54
CA PRO A 313 -1.77 -20.31 -9.34
C PRO A 313 -0.30 -20.70 -9.21
N ARG A 314 0.01 -21.89 -8.65
CA ARG A 314 1.37 -22.44 -8.59
C ARG A 314 2.01 -22.62 -9.96
N ASP A 315 1.22 -22.88 -11.01
CA ASP A 315 1.74 -23.06 -12.37
C ASP A 315 2.35 -21.75 -12.92
N LEU A 316 2.02 -20.59 -12.34
CA LEU A 316 2.65 -19.30 -12.64
C LEU A 316 4.05 -19.14 -12.04
N LEU A 317 4.41 -19.91 -11.02
CA LEU A 317 5.71 -19.84 -10.35
C LEU A 317 6.76 -20.70 -11.05
N ALA A 318 6.36 -21.50 -12.04
CA ALA A 318 7.29 -22.30 -12.82
C ALA A 318 8.16 -21.41 -13.73
N ASP A 319 9.38 -21.86 -14.02
CA ASP A 319 10.34 -21.18 -14.91
C ASP A 319 9.95 -21.31 -16.39
N LYS A 320 8.70 -20.95 -16.70
CA LYS A 320 8.06 -21.09 -18.00
C LYS A 320 7.40 -19.78 -18.41
N THR A 321 7.29 -19.57 -19.72
CA THR A 321 6.37 -18.57 -20.25
C THR A 321 4.93 -18.98 -19.93
N ILE A 322 4.08 -18.03 -19.59
CA ILE A 322 2.66 -18.22 -19.34
C ILE A 322 1.89 -17.50 -20.44
N ALA A 323 1.05 -18.25 -21.15
CA ALA A 323 0.14 -17.70 -22.14
C ALA A 323 -1.23 -17.42 -21.49
N PHE A 324 -1.68 -16.19 -21.63
CA PHE A 324 -2.98 -15.69 -21.27
C PHE A 324 -3.78 -15.41 -22.54
N SER A 325 -5.03 -15.84 -22.57
CA SER A 325 -5.95 -15.56 -23.68
C SER A 325 -7.24 -14.94 -23.20
N GLU A 326 -7.83 -14.06 -24.02
CA GLU A 326 -9.09 -13.38 -23.75
C GLU A 326 -9.09 -12.67 -22.39
N VAL A 327 -8.09 -11.82 -22.14
CA VAL A 327 -7.91 -11.09 -20.87
C VAL A 327 -8.19 -9.61 -21.04
N MET A 328 -8.43 -8.92 -19.92
CA MET A 328 -8.47 -7.46 -19.88
C MET A 328 -7.23 -6.93 -19.18
N VAL A 329 -6.60 -5.90 -19.75
CA VAL A 329 -5.45 -5.24 -19.13
C VAL A 329 -5.81 -3.80 -18.79
N THR A 330 -5.61 -3.42 -17.54
CA THR A 330 -5.61 -2.00 -17.13
C THR A 330 -4.18 -1.59 -16.88
N LYS A 331 -3.69 -0.53 -17.53
CA LYS A 331 -2.28 -0.11 -17.43
C LYS A 331 -2.20 1.39 -17.19
N ASP A 332 -1.52 1.78 -16.12
CA ASP A 332 -1.13 3.17 -15.90
C ASP A 332 0.30 3.42 -16.42
N ALA A 333 0.86 4.60 -16.11
CA ALA A 333 2.20 4.97 -16.56
C ALA A 333 3.33 4.09 -15.98
N ARG A 334 3.07 3.31 -14.92
CA ARG A 334 4.07 2.56 -14.15
C ARG A 334 3.90 1.05 -14.31
N ALA A 335 2.70 0.56 -14.10
CA ALA A 335 2.40 -0.86 -14.11
C ALA A 335 0.99 -1.11 -14.66
N GLY A 336 0.72 -2.35 -15.03
CA GLY A 336 -0.63 -2.77 -15.34
C GLY A 336 -1.10 -3.95 -14.49
N ARG A 337 -2.37 -4.29 -14.66
CA ARG A 337 -3.01 -5.44 -14.05
C ARG A 337 -3.72 -6.25 -15.12
N VAL A 338 -3.51 -7.55 -15.09
CA VAL A 338 -4.26 -8.53 -15.87
C VAL A 338 -5.50 -8.90 -15.07
N HIS A 339 -6.65 -8.86 -15.74
CA HIS A 339 -7.93 -9.31 -15.20
C HIS A 339 -8.40 -10.53 -16.01
N LEU A 340 -8.68 -11.62 -15.30
CA LEU A 340 -9.18 -12.85 -15.88
C LEU A 340 -10.71 -12.87 -15.79
N GLY A 341 -11.37 -12.94 -16.94
CA GLY A 341 -12.81 -13.14 -17.05
C GLY A 341 -13.21 -14.61 -17.13
N PRO A 342 -14.51 -14.89 -17.26
CA PRO A 342 -15.01 -16.26 -17.42
C PRO A 342 -14.53 -16.98 -18.69
N LYS A 343 -14.17 -16.22 -19.73
CA LYS A 343 -13.69 -16.76 -21.02
C LYS A 343 -12.17 -16.88 -21.09
N SER A 344 -11.46 -16.29 -20.13
CA SER A 344 -10.01 -16.28 -20.15
C SER A 344 -9.45 -17.69 -19.98
N LYS A 345 -8.31 -17.97 -20.62
CA LYS A 345 -7.54 -19.20 -20.37
C LYS A 345 -6.10 -18.86 -20.04
N VAL A 346 -5.51 -19.66 -19.17
CA VAL A 346 -4.11 -19.56 -18.76
C VAL A 346 -3.44 -20.91 -18.98
N THR A 347 -2.34 -20.92 -19.72
CA THR A 347 -1.62 -22.16 -20.05
C THR A 347 -0.12 -21.96 -19.92
N SER A 348 0.57 -22.94 -19.34
CA SER A 348 2.04 -22.95 -19.31
C SER A 348 2.61 -23.27 -20.69
N GLY A 349 3.57 -22.46 -21.13
CA GLY A 349 4.33 -22.65 -22.35
C GLY A 349 5.68 -23.35 -22.09
N THR A 350 6.69 -22.93 -22.84
CA THR A 350 8.05 -23.49 -22.76
C THR A 350 8.84 -22.92 -21.59
N THR A 351 9.90 -23.62 -21.18
CA THR A 351 10.86 -23.09 -20.21
C THR A 351 11.45 -21.77 -20.71
N HIS A 352 11.44 -20.76 -19.86
CA HIS A 352 12.09 -19.48 -20.13
C HIS A 352 13.50 -19.51 -19.56
N ARG A 353 14.45 -18.87 -20.25
CA ARG A 353 15.83 -18.67 -19.79
C ARG A 353 16.18 -17.21 -19.93
N GLY A 354 17.11 -16.75 -19.11
CA GLY A 354 17.60 -15.37 -19.15
C GLY A 354 16.86 -14.42 -18.20
N PHE A 355 16.30 -14.92 -17.10
CA PHE A 355 15.74 -14.05 -16.05
C PHE A 355 16.78 -13.04 -15.54
N ALA A 356 18.05 -13.46 -15.45
CA ALA A 356 19.19 -12.62 -15.07
C ALA A 356 19.46 -11.44 -16.03
N SER A 357 18.92 -11.44 -17.25
CA SER A 357 19.05 -10.33 -18.21
C SER A 357 18.02 -9.21 -18.04
N SER A 358 17.20 -9.29 -16.98
CA SER A 358 16.23 -8.25 -16.65
C SER A 358 16.93 -6.91 -16.40
N PRO A 359 16.36 -5.78 -16.89
CA PRO A 359 17.02 -4.49 -16.79
C PRO A 359 17.22 -4.08 -15.33
N SER A 360 18.46 -3.68 -15.01
CA SER A 360 18.82 -3.17 -13.69
C SER A 360 18.08 -1.89 -13.33
N TRP A 361 18.05 -1.55 -12.03
CA TRP A 361 17.39 -0.34 -11.56
C TRP A 361 18.04 0.95 -12.10
N ASP A 362 17.24 1.75 -12.80
CA ASP A 362 17.61 3.08 -13.31
C ASP A 362 17.41 4.16 -12.24
N LEU A 363 18.46 4.41 -11.46
CA LEU A 363 18.46 5.37 -10.36
C LEU A 363 18.28 6.82 -10.83
N GLY A 364 18.78 7.15 -12.03
CA GLY A 364 18.65 8.48 -12.62
C GLY A 364 17.19 8.80 -12.92
N ARG A 365 16.50 7.87 -13.58
CA ARG A 365 15.07 8.00 -13.86
C ARG A 365 14.23 8.04 -12.59
N THR A 366 14.58 7.25 -11.56
CA THR A 366 13.93 7.33 -10.24
C THR A 366 14.10 8.73 -9.64
N ARG A 367 15.30 9.31 -9.68
CA ARG A 367 15.54 10.69 -9.21
C ARG A 367 14.69 11.71 -9.96
N SER A 368 14.63 11.62 -11.29
CA SER A 368 13.80 12.49 -12.14
C SER A 368 12.32 12.37 -11.76
N ARG A 369 11.84 11.17 -11.45
CA ARG A 369 10.46 10.94 -10.98
C ARG A 369 10.20 11.52 -9.59
N LEU A 370 11.13 11.35 -8.65
CA LEU A 370 11.02 11.95 -7.31
C LEU A 370 10.97 13.48 -7.41
N ALA A 371 11.81 14.07 -8.27
CA ALA A 371 11.83 15.52 -8.50
C ALA A 371 10.51 16.05 -9.08
N ALA A 372 9.83 15.26 -9.92
CA ALA A 372 8.56 15.63 -10.54
C ALA A 372 7.33 15.28 -9.68
N TYR A 373 7.52 14.54 -8.59
CA TYR A 373 6.42 14.08 -7.75
C TYR A 373 5.96 15.18 -6.79
N SER A 374 4.64 15.37 -6.71
CA SER A 374 4.02 16.31 -5.78
C SER A 374 3.21 15.52 -4.74
N PRO A 375 3.76 15.28 -3.53
CA PRO A 375 3.08 14.55 -2.48
C PRO A 375 1.72 15.14 -2.10
N GLY A 376 0.70 14.28 -2.01
CA GLY A 376 -0.62 14.60 -1.45
C GLY A 376 -0.88 13.92 -0.10
N PRO A 377 -1.80 14.44 0.73
CA PRO A 377 -2.11 13.86 2.04
C PRO A 377 -2.83 12.49 1.96
N LEU A 378 -3.28 12.09 0.77
CA LEU A 378 -3.91 10.81 0.50
C LEU A 378 -2.93 9.79 -0.10
N ASP A 379 -1.70 10.21 -0.37
CA ASP A 379 -0.70 9.35 -0.97
C ASP A 379 -0.21 8.35 0.06
N LEU A 380 0.03 7.14 -0.43
CA LEU A 380 0.64 6.06 0.34
C LEU A 380 2.12 5.99 0.01
N GLU A 381 2.87 5.36 0.90
CA GLU A 381 4.31 5.21 0.81
C GLU A 381 4.69 4.43 -0.46
N ILE A 382 3.79 3.52 -0.88
CA ILE A 382 3.86 2.68 -2.08
C ILE A 382 3.39 3.35 -3.37
N GLU A 383 2.93 4.61 -3.35
CA GLU A 383 2.47 5.27 -4.59
C GLU A 383 3.60 5.33 -5.61
N LEU A 384 4.83 5.61 -5.16
CA LEU A 384 6.03 5.66 -6.01
C LEU A 384 6.75 4.32 -6.12
N GLU A 385 6.07 3.22 -5.84
CA GLU A 385 6.68 1.89 -5.91
C GLU A 385 7.19 1.59 -7.33
N GLU A 386 8.36 0.94 -7.40
CA GLU A 386 9.03 0.57 -8.64
C GLU A 386 9.52 -0.88 -8.57
N GLU A 387 9.47 -1.58 -9.70
CA GLU A 387 10.20 -2.83 -9.88
C GLU A 387 11.69 -2.52 -10.00
N VAL A 388 12.51 -3.20 -9.20
CA VAL A 388 13.96 -3.03 -9.20
C VAL A 388 14.66 -4.36 -9.30
N VAL A 389 15.78 -4.37 -10.03
CA VAL A 389 16.73 -5.49 -10.07
C VAL A 389 18.07 -4.96 -9.56
N LEU A 390 18.59 -5.62 -8.51
CA LEU A 390 19.89 -5.32 -7.92
C LEU A 390 20.89 -6.39 -8.35
N ASP A 391 21.80 -6.06 -9.26
CA ASP A 391 22.76 -7.03 -9.81
C ASP A 391 23.88 -7.34 -8.82
N GLU A 392 24.43 -6.30 -8.19
CA GLU A 392 25.51 -6.38 -7.21
C GLU A 392 25.03 -5.81 -5.88
N TRP A 393 24.85 -6.69 -4.90
CA TRP A 393 24.30 -6.31 -3.61
C TRP A 393 24.83 -7.15 -2.44
N GLU A 394 24.83 -6.53 -1.27
CA GLU A 394 25.16 -7.14 0.00
C GLU A 394 24.01 -6.99 0.98
N ILE A 395 23.86 -7.97 1.89
CA ILE A 395 22.85 -7.95 2.94
C ILE A 395 23.50 -8.08 4.32
N GLY A 396 23.12 -7.17 5.20
CA GLY A 396 23.55 -7.11 6.59
C GLY A 396 22.79 -8.09 7.49
N ALA A 397 23.14 -8.06 8.78
CA ALA A 397 22.39 -8.80 9.79
C ALA A 397 20.99 -8.21 9.99
N ALA A 398 20.06 -9.05 10.44
CA ALA A 398 18.73 -8.60 10.85
C ALA A 398 18.81 -7.50 11.93
N THR A 399 17.93 -6.52 11.79
CA THR A 399 17.74 -5.35 12.66
C THR A 399 16.25 -5.16 12.93
N ALA A 400 15.90 -4.24 13.82
CA ALA A 400 14.51 -3.82 13.96
C ALA A 400 14.00 -3.20 12.64
N GLY A 401 12.81 -3.60 12.20
CA GLY A 401 12.17 -2.96 11.06
C GLY A 401 11.65 -1.56 11.38
N LEU A 402 10.97 -0.93 10.41
CA LEU A 402 10.33 0.37 10.62
C LEU A 402 9.16 0.28 11.62
N ARG A 403 8.56 -0.90 11.73
CA ARG A 403 7.41 -1.19 12.57
C ARG A 403 7.68 -2.38 13.49
N PRO A 404 6.96 -2.51 14.63
CA PRO A 404 7.19 -3.59 15.59
C PRO A 404 6.97 -5.01 15.02
N ASP A 405 6.12 -5.12 14.00
CA ASP A 405 5.80 -6.36 13.28
C ASP A 405 6.75 -6.63 12.11
N GLN A 406 7.90 -5.94 12.05
CA GLN A 406 8.85 -6.05 10.94
C GLN A 406 10.27 -6.33 11.43
N VAL A 407 10.98 -7.11 10.62
CA VAL A 407 12.44 -7.29 10.68
C VAL A 407 13.04 -6.57 9.47
N GLY A 408 14.06 -5.75 9.72
CA GLY A 408 14.80 -5.04 8.69
C GLY A 408 16.13 -5.71 8.38
N TYR A 409 16.49 -5.81 7.11
CA TYR A 409 17.77 -6.30 6.64
C TYR A 409 18.45 -5.20 5.82
N PRO A 410 19.53 -4.57 6.32
CA PRO A 410 20.25 -3.56 5.54
C PRO A 410 20.77 -4.16 4.24
N VAL A 411 20.52 -3.51 3.11
CA VAL A 411 20.99 -3.91 1.79
C VAL A 411 21.84 -2.81 1.21
N ARG A 412 23.07 -3.13 0.81
CA ARG A 412 23.98 -2.19 0.12
C ARG A 412 24.09 -2.55 -1.34
N PHE A 413 23.98 -1.58 -2.23
CA PHE A 413 24.09 -1.76 -3.68
C PHE A 413 24.51 -0.42 -4.31
N ARG A 414 25.44 -0.43 -5.27
CA ARG A 414 25.87 0.78 -6.01
C ARG A 414 26.14 2.03 -5.14
N GLY A 415 26.71 1.83 -3.94
CA GLY A 415 26.99 2.91 -2.97
C GLY A 415 25.78 3.45 -2.19
N LEU A 416 24.58 2.90 -2.41
CA LEU A 416 23.36 3.20 -1.69
C LEU A 416 23.11 2.18 -0.57
N GLU A 417 22.33 2.61 0.41
CA GLU A 417 21.79 1.77 1.47
C GLU A 417 20.26 1.76 1.39
N ALA A 418 19.68 0.57 1.43
CA ALA A 418 18.26 0.32 1.53
C ALA A 418 17.96 -0.63 2.68
N LEU A 419 16.69 -0.74 3.05
CA LEU A 419 16.21 -1.68 4.07
C LEU A 419 15.25 -2.68 3.44
N ALA A 420 15.66 -3.93 3.33
CA ALA A 420 14.74 -5.01 2.99
C ALA A 420 13.88 -5.36 4.21
N ILE A 421 12.57 -5.30 4.05
CA ILE A 421 11.62 -5.55 5.14
C ILE A 421 10.93 -6.91 4.99
N ALA A 422 10.79 -7.61 6.12
CA ALA A 422 10.02 -8.85 6.21
C ALA A 422 9.13 -8.83 7.46
N SER A 423 7.91 -9.34 7.34
CA SER A 423 6.98 -9.46 8.47
C SER A 423 7.50 -10.45 9.52
N THR A 424 7.29 -10.15 10.80
CA THR A 424 7.52 -11.08 11.91
C THR A 424 6.42 -12.15 11.99
N GLU A 425 5.27 -11.92 11.34
CA GLU A 425 4.16 -12.86 11.26
C GLU A 425 4.48 -14.06 10.33
N SER A 426 3.52 -14.98 10.22
CA SER A 426 3.67 -16.23 9.46
C SER A 426 3.91 -16.00 7.96
N GLU A 427 3.36 -14.94 7.37
CA GLU A 427 3.57 -14.60 5.96
C GLU A 427 5.03 -14.29 5.63
N GLY A 428 5.77 -13.70 6.58
CA GLY A 428 7.16 -13.29 6.40
C GLY A 428 8.18 -14.36 6.78
N GLN A 429 7.75 -15.50 7.32
CA GLN A 429 8.66 -16.55 7.78
C GLN A 429 9.56 -17.10 6.67
N ALA A 430 8.99 -17.41 5.50
CA ALA A 430 9.73 -17.89 4.34
C ALA A 430 10.78 -16.85 3.89
N LEU A 431 10.35 -15.60 3.73
CA LEU A 431 11.24 -14.51 3.33
C LEU A 431 12.40 -14.32 4.32
N ARG A 432 12.12 -14.29 5.63
CA ARG A 432 13.17 -14.16 6.66
C ARG A 432 14.19 -15.31 6.59
N ALA A 433 13.72 -16.55 6.44
CA ALA A 433 14.61 -17.71 6.30
C ALA A 433 15.49 -17.59 5.05
N SER A 434 14.92 -17.18 3.91
CA SER A 434 15.66 -17.01 2.66
C SER A 434 16.69 -15.88 2.75
N LEU A 435 16.35 -14.73 3.34
CA LEU A 435 17.29 -13.63 3.55
C LEU A 435 18.45 -14.01 4.48
N GLU A 436 18.18 -14.77 5.54
CA GLU A 436 19.22 -15.29 6.43
C GLU A 436 20.15 -16.30 5.75
N ASN A 437 19.62 -17.11 4.84
CA ASN A 437 20.43 -18.02 4.04
C ASN A 437 21.28 -17.26 3.01
N LEU A 438 20.72 -16.23 2.37
CA LEU A 438 21.41 -15.38 1.39
C LEU A 438 22.58 -14.60 2.01
N ARG A 439 22.47 -14.21 3.28
CA ARG A 439 23.57 -13.59 4.02
C ARG A 439 24.81 -14.47 4.07
N LYS A 440 24.63 -15.79 4.14
CA LYS A 440 25.72 -16.78 4.22
C LYS A 440 26.32 -17.13 2.85
N LYS A 441 25.63 -16.82 1.74
CA LYS A 441 26.13 -17.09 0.38
C LYS A 441 27.21 -16.07 0.00
N LYS A 442 28.30 -16.54 -0.62
CA LYS A 442 29.41 -15.70 -1.13
C LYS A 442 29.04 -14.99 -2.44
N HIS A 443 28.34 -15.71 -3.31
CA HIS A 443 27.81 -15.17 -4.57
C HIS A 443 26.29 -15.13 -4.47
N ARG A 444 25.69 -14.03 -4.93
CA ARG A 444 24.25 -13.79 -4.89
C ARG A 444 23.78 -13.47 -6.29
N PRO A 445 22.73 -14.16 -6.80
CA PRO A 445 22.10 -13.76 -8.05
C PRO A 445 21.47 -12.37 -7.94
N PRO A 446 21.13 -11.73 -9.07
CA PRO A 446 20.36 -10.49 -9.08
C PRO A 446 19.09 -10.61 -8.24
N LEU A 447 18.85 -9.62 -7.37
CA LEU A 447 17.66 -9.57 -6.53
C LEU A 447 16.56 -8.76 -7.22
N PHE A 448 15.42 -9.40 -7.51
CA PHE A 448 14.21 -8.71 -7.92
C PHE A 448 13.37 -8.34 -6.70
N ALA A 449 13.05 -7.05 -6.59
CA ALA A 449 12.30 -6.49 -5.49
C ALA A 449 11.36 -5.39 -5.95
N LEU A 450 10.44 -5.00 -5.07
CA LEU A 450 9.71 -3.75 -5.18
C LEU A 450 10.37 -2.73 -4.27
N ALA A 451 10.76 -1.58 -4.81
CA ALA A 451 11.31 -0.47 -4.05
C ALA A 451 10.24 0.60 -3.81
N HIS A 452 10.13 1.07 -2.58
CA HIS A 452 9.38 2.28 -2.24
C HIS A 452 10.20 3.15 -1.27
N PHE A 453 9.68 4.32 -0.91
CA PHE A 453 10.38 5.26 -0.03
C PHE A 453 9.53 5.50 1.21
N GLU A 454 10.11 5.40 2.40
CA GLU A 454 9.39 5.56 3.68
C GLU A 454 10.39 5.94 4.78
N ASP A 455 10.00 6.86 5.66
CA ASP A 455 10.78 7.27 6.85
C ASP A 455 12.25 7.62 6.53
N GLY A 456 12.47 8.31 5.42
CA GLY A 456 13.79 8.77 4.95
C GLY A 456 14.65 7.67 4.34
N GLN A 457 14.08 6.52 3.97
CA GLN A 457 14.84 5.36 3.51
C GLN A 457 14.29 4.81 2.19
N ILE A 458 15.16 4.11 1.46
CA ILE A 458 14.78 3.22 0.37
C ILE A 458 14.38 1.89 1.00
N ILE A 459 13.13 1.47 0.79
CA ILE A 459 12.60 0.22 1.34
C ILE A 459 12.47 -0.79 0.21
N LEU A 460 13.00 -1.99 0.45
CA LEU A 460 12.89 -3.11 -0.49
C LEU A 460 11.90 -4.13 0.05
N ARG A 461 11.04 -4.64 -0.83
CA ARG A 461 10.26 -5.86 -0.63
C ARG A 461 10.83 -6.93 -1.57
N PRO A 462 11.77 -7.75 -1.09
CA PRO A 462 12.39 -8.78 -1.90
C PRO A 462 11.35 -9.81 -2.36
N LEU A 463 11.35 -10.14 -3.65
CA LEU A 463 10.40 -11.09 -4.22
C LEU A 463 11.07 -12.36 -4.72
N SER A 464 12.19 -12.24 -5.42
CA SER A 464 12.89 -13.38 -6.01
C SER A 464 14.37 -13.12 -6.28
N LEU A 465 15.14 -14.19 -6.43
CA LEU A 465 16.45 -14.16 -7.05
C LEU A 465 16.31 -14.60 -8.50
N LEU A 466 16.91 -13.85 -9.43
CA LEU A 466 16.85 -14.13 -10.85
C LEU A 466 18.09 -14.90 -11.29
N GLU A 467 17.95 -16.20 -11.49
CA GLU A 467 19.01 -17.08 -12.00
C GLU A 467 18.86 -17.28 -13.52
N ASP A 468 19.85 -17.88 -14.17
CA ASP A 468 19.78 -18.09 -15.63
C ASP A 468 18.68 -19.10 -16.03
N ASP A 469 18.43 -20.07 -15.15
CA ASP A 469 17.51 -21.19 -15.32
C ASP A 469 16.15 -20.99 -14.65
N GLY A 470 15.96 -19.92 -13.87
CA GLY A 470 14.69 -19.68 -13.19
C GLY A 470 14.66 -18.51 -12.21
N ALA A 471 13.52 -18.34 -11.56
CA ALA A 471 13.35 -17.37 -10.47
C ALA A 471 13.11 -18.10 -9.13
N GLU A 472 14.01 -17.92 -8.16
CA GLU A 472 13.83 -18.43 -6.80
C GLU A 472 12.90 -17.48 -6.04
N HIS A 473 11.62 -17.84 -5.87
CA HIS A 473 10.61 -17.00 -5.20
C HIS A 473 10.77 -16.99 -3.67
N LEU A 474 11.25 -15.88 -3.12
CA LEU A 474 11.67 -15.77 -1.72
C LEU A 474 10.51 -15.81 -0.71
N MET A 475 9.28 -15.49 -1.14
CA MET A 475 8.11 -15.42 -0.26
C MET A 475 7.31 -16.73 -0.16
N ILE A 476 7.66 -17.75 -0.94
CA ILE A 476 6.95 -19.04 -0.96
C ILE A 476 7.78 -20.07 -0.20
N SER A 477 7.15 -20.83 0.71
CA SER A 477 7.85 -21.85 1.48
C SER A 477 7.97 -23.17 0.71
N ASP A 478 9.06 -23.88 1.01
CA ASP A 478 9.29 -25.26 0.54
C ASP A 478 8.57 -26.31 1.41
N ASP A 479 7.69 -25.87 2.31
CA ASP A 479 7.02 -26.77 3.25
C ASP A 479 6.16 -27.79 2.50
N LYS A 480 6.13 -29.03 3.03
CA LYS A 480 5.29 -30.08 2.49
C LYS A 480 3.82 -29.69 2.62
N ILE A 481 3.13 -29.57 1.49
CA ILE A 481 1.71 -29.21 1.44
C ILE A 481 0.84 -30.45 1.60
N ASN A 482 -0.04 -30.44 2.61
CA ASN A 482 -1.05 -31.48 2.79
C ASN A 482 -2.25 -31.26 1.87
N LEU A 483 -2.17 -31.76 0.64
CA LEU A 483 -3.23 -31.61 -0.37
C LEU A 483 -4.57 -32.22 0.06
N ALA A 484 -4.56 -33.26 0.89
CA ALA A 484 -5.78 -33.90 1.39
C ALA A 484 -6.55 -32.99 2.37
N GLU A 485 -5.83 -32.21 3.19
CA GLU A 485 -6.43 -31.21 4.08
C GLU A 485 -6.95 -30.00 3.30
N LEU A 486 -6.17 -29.52 2.33
CA LEU A 486 -6.61 -28.44 1.44
C LEU A 486 -7.90 -28.81 0.69
N THR A 487 -7.98 -30.02 0.14
CA THR A 487 -9.17 -30.47 -0.61
C THR A 487 -10.41 -30.52 0.29
N ARG A 488 -10.26 -31.07 1.51
CA ARG A 488 -11.36 -31.08 2.51
C ARG A 488 -11.80 -29.67 2.90
N ALA A 489 -10.84 -28.75 3.05
CA ALA A 489 -11.08 -27.36 3.38
C ALA A 489 -11.85 -26.59 2.30
N VAL A 490 -11.46 -26.75 1.04
CA VAL A 490 -12.09 -26.07 -0.10
C VAL A 490 -13.48 -26.66 -0.40
N MET A 491 -13.65 -27.99 -0.31
CA MET A 491 -14.93 -28.65 -0.58
C MET A 491 -16.02 -28.34 0.46
N ARG A 492 -15.68 -28.06 1.72
CA ARG A 492 -16.69 -27.67 2.74
C ARG A 492 -17.38 -26.33 2.46
N ARG A 493 -16.88 -25.56 1.49
CA ARG A 493 -17.34 -24.21 1.17
C ARG A 493 -18.05 -24.10 -0.19
N ALA A 494 -17.89 -25.11 -1.04
CA ALA A 494 -18.70 -25.29 -2.25
C ALA A 494 -20.03 -25.93 -1.87
#